data_AF-A0A7S3G6M4-F1
#
_entry.id   AF-A0A7S3G6M4-F1
#
_cell.length_a   1.000
_cell.length_b   1.000
_cell.length_c   1.000
_cell.angle_alpha   90.00
_cell.angle_beta   90.00
_cell.angle_gamma   90.00
#
_symmetry.space_group_name_H-M   'P 1'
#
loop_
_entity.id
_entity.type
_entity.pdbx_description
1 polymer ?
#
loop_
_entity_poly.entity_id
_entity_poly.type
_entity_poly.pdbx_seq_one_letter_code
_entity_poly.pdbx_strand_id
1 'polypeptide(L)'
;MSANKEPVEGVPAGMDPVYYAQYLLKRKRFDGCIAICTEMLSRNPYDQAVWYLKTRALTQKTYIDDIDMEEEGIADILLDENEVSKVPRPGTSLRTPLKSRGGDGSMNPGVRPMSGAGRPTSGFVRPGTSSRPQTNSLEGALAGSRPGTSRPVTSSGRFVRLGTASMLSEPGGPFINVEKLDLRKYAARTPLAKVLCDYIIYHEHNPKKALELCAHATTSSNYQDWWWKARLGKCYYQLGLYREAEKQFLSALKTADMVITTLELCKVYIKLDQPNTALDNYTRAAERHPGDTQLLLGISRIYDQLNDVTRSIQFYKRVLYFDASSIEAVACLAAHHFYSDQPEIALRFYRRLLLMGVNTAEIWTNLGLCCFYASQYDMTLTCFERALNLADDTNMADVWFNIGQVAIGIGDLGLGYQSFKIALSIDGKHAESFNNLGVLELKKGNVDQSRNNFQTSYKLAEHMYEPAFNGGLLAFKLGDFQESFDLAKKSLQCYPDHADSHELMKQLKQHFSML
;
A
#
# COMPACT_ATOMS: atom_id res chain seq x y z
N MET A 1 16.12 -35.01 45.24
CA MET A 1 14.95 -35.85 44.94
C MET A 1 14.67 -35.74 43.46
N SER A 2 15.09 -36.75 42.71
CA SER A 2 14.90 -36.90 41.27
C SER A 2 13.41 -37.10 40.96
N ALA A 3 12.71 -36.02 40.67
CA ALA A 3 11.38 -36.10 40.09
C ALA A 3 11.53 -36.73 38.70
N ASN A 4 10.82 -37.84 38.47
CA ASN A 4 10.66 -38.46 37.16
C ASN A 4 10.25 -37.38 36.15
N LYS A 5 11.20 -36.93 35.31
CA LYS A 5 10.91 -36.07 34.17
C LYS A 5 10.22 -36.94 33.13
N GLU A 6 8.89 -37.04 33.22
CA GLU A 6 8.10 -37.59 32.11
C GLU A 6 8.47 -36.82 30.83
N PRO A 7 8.76 -37.53 29.72
CA PRO A 7 9.16 -36.87 28.48
C PRO A 7 8.06 -35.91 28.06
N VAL A 8 8.44 -34.67 27.77
CA VAL A 8 7.56 -33.69 27.10
C VAL A 8 7.53 -34.07 25.62
N GLU A 9 6.35 -34.12 25.04
CA GLU A 9 6.19 -34.61 23.67
C GLU A 9 6.95 -33.69 22.69
N GLY A 10 7.76 -34.26 21.81
CA GLY A 10 8.57 -33.49 20.85
C GLY A 10 9.90 -32.93 21.37
N VAL A 11 10.29 -33.18 22.63
CA VAL A 11 11.61 -32.81 23.16
C VAL A 11 12.59 -33.99 23.01
N PRO A 12 13.81 -33.79 22.48
CA PRO A 12 14.83 -34.85 22.43
C PRO A 12 15.16 -35.41 23.82
N ALA A 13 15.34 -36.72 23.91
CA ALA A 13 15.63 -37.42 25.16
C ALA A 13 16.89 -36.84 25.86
N GLY A 14 16.76 -36.50 27.14
CA GLY A 14 17.84 -35.92 27.95
C GLY A 14 17.98 -34.39 27.85
N MET A 15 17.19 -33.71 27.02
CA MET A 15 17.23 -32.25 26.88
C MET A 15 16.23 -31.54 27.79
N ASP A 16 16.61 -30.38 28.33
CA ASP A 16 15.70 -29.57 29.15
C ASP A 16 14.63 -28.89 28.28
N PRO A 17 13.32 -29.05 28.59
CA PRO A 17 12.24 -28.56 27.74
C PRO A 17 12.21 -27.03 27.59
N VAL A 18 12.56 -26.29 28.65
CA VAL A 18 12.60 -24.81 28.62
C VAL A 18 13.69 -24.32 27.66
N TYR A 19 14.87 -24.94 27.74
CA TYR A 19 15.97 -24.65 26.81
C TYR A 19 15.58 -24.97 25.37
N TYR A 20 14.95 -26.14 25.14
CA TYR A 20 14.54 -26.54 23.80
C TYR A 20 13.48 -25.60 23.21
N ALA A 21 12.50 -25.15 24.02
CA ALA A 21 11.53 -24.13 23.62
C ALA A 21 12.21 -22.80 23.23
N GLN A 22 13.18 -22.33 24.04
CA GLN A 22 13.95 -21.13 23.73
C GLN A 22 14.75 -21.27 22.42
N TYR A 23 15.31 -22.45 22.17
CA TYR A 23 16.01 -22.78 20.92
C TYR A 23 15.07 -22.74 19.70
N LEU A 24 13.86 -23.29 19.83
CA LEU A 24 12.84 -23.24 18.77
C LEU A 24 12.40 -21.81 18.46
N LEU A 25 12.21 -20.99 19.49
CA LEU A 25 11.90 -19.56 19.34
C LEU A 25 13.01 -18.83 18.57
N LYS A 26 14.28 -19.08 18.91
CA LYS A 26 15.42 -18.52 18.16
C LYS A 26 15.44 -18.94 16.69
N ARG A 27 15.00 -20.16 16.38
CA ARG A 27 14.88 -20.68 15.01
C ARG A 27 13.58 -20.28 14.29
N LYS A 28 12.77 -19.39 14.88
CA LYS A 28 11.45 -18.97 14.36
C LYS A 28 10.47 -20.14 14.14
N ARG A 29 10.63 -21.23 14.89
CA ARG A 29 9.69 -22.36 14.91
C ARG A 29 8.68 -22.13 16.02
N PHE A 30 7.71 -21.25 15.76
CA PHE A 30 6.78 -20.76 16.78
C PHE A 30 5.80 -21.83 17.26
N ASP A 31 5.21 -22.62 16.36
CA ASP A 31 4.20 -23.63 16.72
C ASP A 31 4.74 -24.70 17.68
N GLY A 32 5.95 -25.21 17.41
CA GLY A 32 6.60 -26.17 18.30
C GLY A 32 6.95 -25.57 19.67
N CYS A 33 7.38 -24.31 19.71
CA CYS A 33 7.63 -23.59 20.97
C CYS A 33 6.33 -23.44 21.78
N ILE A 34 5.23 -23.06 21.13
CA ILE A 34 3.92 -22.88 21.76
C ILE A 34 3.43 -24.21 22.34
N ALA A 35 3.50 -25.31 21.58
CA ALA A 35 3.09 -26.64 22.03
C ALA A 35 3.84 -27.08 23.30
N ILE A 36 5.17 -27.02 23.29
CA ILE A 36 6.00 -27.36 24.46
C ILE A 36 5.66 -26.47 25.65
N CYS A 37 5.49 -25.16 25.44
CA CYS A 37 5.14 -24.26 26.53
C CYS A 37 3.73 -24.53 27.07
N THR A 38 2.77 -24.92 26.22
CA THR A 38 1.42 -25.29 26.68
C THR A 38 1.43 -26.51 27.57
N GLU A 39 2.21 -27.53 27.19
CA GLU A 39 2.36 -28.75 27.97
C GLU A 39 3.06 -28.45 29.31
N MET A 40 4.12 -27.64 29.29
CA MET A 40 4.83 -27.23 30.50
C MET A 40 3.97 -26.40 31.46
N LEU A 41 3.13 -25.49 30.95
CA LEU A 41 2.20 -24.73 31.79
C LEU A 41 1.06 -25.59 32.35
N SER A 42 0.64 -26.65 31.64
CA SER A 42 -0.32 -27.61 32.17
C SER A 42 0.25 -28.41 33.35
N ARG A 43 1.55 -28.72 33.31
CA ARG A 43 2.27 -29.40 34.40
C ARG A 43 2.58 -28.46 35.57
N ASN A 44 3.00 -27.22 35.28
CA ASN A 44 3.31 -26.20 36.28
C ASN A 44 2.72 -24.82 35.90
N PRO A 45 1.56 -24.44 36.45
CA PRO A 45 0.90 -23.18 36.13
C PRO A 45 1.63 -21.92 36.59
N TYR A 46 2.59 -22.02 37.51
CA TYR A 46 3.26 -20.86 38.13
C TYR A 46 4.58 -20.47 37.44
N ASP A 47 4.99 -21.17 36.39
CA ASP A 47 6.26 -20.91 35.71
C ASP A 47 6.18 -19.67 34.80
N GLN A 48 6.73 -18.56 35.31
CA GLN A 48 6.75 -17.28 34.60
C GLN A 48 7.69 -17.28 33.39
N ALA A 49 8.73 -18.10 33.38
CA ALA A 49 9.68 -18.15 32.27
C ALA A 49 9.04 -18.83 31.06
N VAL A 50 8.31 -19.93 31.28
CA VAL A 50 7.54 -20.60 30.24
C VAL A 50 6.40 -19.71 29.76
N TRP A 51 5.73 -18.99 30.66
CA TRP A 51 4.72 -17.99 30.29
C TRP A 51 5.29 -16.87 29.40
N TYR A 52 6.47 -16.35 29.75
CA TYR A 52 7.19 -15.36 28.94
C TYR A 52 7.58 -15.89 27.55
N LEU A 53 8.02 -17.15 27.46
CA LEU A 53 8.36 -17.77 26.18
C LEU A 53 7.11 -17.98 25.31
N LYS A 54 6.02 -18.48 25.89
CA LYS A 54 4.75 -18.68 25.17
C LYS A 54 4.19 -17.35 24.66
N THR A 55 4.09 -16.33 25.52
CA THR A 55 3.61 -15.00 25.11
C THR A 55 4.43 -14.46 23.94
N ARG A 56 5.77 -14.50 24.05
CA ARG A 56 6.66 -14.03 22.98
C ARG A 56 6.53 -14.84 21.68
N ALA A 57 6.36 -16.14 21.76
CA ALA A 57 6.16 -16.97 20.57
C ALA A 57 4.84 -16.63 19.85
N LEU A 58 3.77 -16.41 20.63
CA LEU A 58 2.47 -15.99 20.09
C LEU A 58 2.55 -14.61 19.43
N THR A 59 3.19 -13.64 20.09
CA THR A 59 3.35 -12.31 19.50
C THR A 59 4.17 -12.35 18.23
N GLN A 60 5.31 -13.05 18.21
CA GLN A 60 6.18 -13.12 17.04
C GLN A 60 5.53 -13.87 15.87
N LYS A 61 4.62 -14.81 16.15
CA LYS A 61 3.83 -15.50 15.12
C LYS A 61 2.87 -14.56 14.41
N THR A 62 2.20 -13.66 15.14
CA THR A 62 1.25 -12.68 14.57
C THR A 62 1.89 -11.31 14.28
N TYR A 63 3.18 -11.15 14.60
CA TYR A 63 3.86 -9.86 14.52
C TYR A 63 3.93 -9.39 13.07
N ILE A 64 3.37 -8.21 12.86
CA ILE A 64 3.45 -7.48 11.60
C ILE A 64 4.03 -6.12 11.94
N ASP A 65 5.04 -5.70 11.17
CA ASP A 65 5.58 -4.35 11.30
C ASP A 65 4.54 -3.36 10.78
N ASP A 66 4.03 -2.54 11.68
CA ASP A 66 2.94 -1.62 11.42
C ASP A 66 3.44 -0.24 10.98
N ILE A 67 4.74 0.00 10.86
CA ILE A 67 5.26 1.28 10.35
C ILE A 67 4.75 1.53 8.93
N ASP A 68 4.79 0.52 8.07
CA ASP A 68 4.40 0.60 6.65
C ASP A 68 2.98 0.07 6.36
N MET A 69 2.34 -0.55 7.37
CA MET A 69 0.98 -1.08 7.28
C MET A 69 -0.02 -0.05 7.79
N GLU A 70 -0.52 0.80 6.89
CA GLU A 70 -1.63 1.70 7.18
C GLU A 70 -2.84 1.31 6.36
N GLU A 71 -3.95 1.04 7.02
CA GLU A 71 -5.24 0.92 6.35
C GLU A 71 -6.08 2.13 6.76
N GLU A 72 -6.40 3.00 5.80
CA GLU A 72 -7.35 4.08 6.03
C GLU A 72 -8.75 3.57 5.68
N GLY A 73 -9.62 3.48 6.67
CA GLY A 73 -11.01 3.11 6.44
C GLY A 73 -11.81 4.28 5.91
N ILE A 74 -13.01 3.99 5.39
CA ILE A 74 -13.92 5.02 4.88
C ILE A 74 -14.23 6.08 5.95
N ALA A 75 -14.43 5.67 7.21
CA ALA A 75 -14.66 6.61 8.31
C ALA A 75 -13.47 7.54 8.58
N ASP A 76 -12.25 7.02 8.55
CA ASP A 76 -11.04 7.83 8.75
C ASP A 76 -10.82 8.80 7.57
N ILE A 77 -11.19 8.39 6.36
CA ILE A 77 -11.06 9.21 5.14
C ILE A 77 -12.09 10.34 5.09
N LEU A 78 -13.34 10.09 5.49
CA LEU A 78 -14.45 11.04 5.27
C LEU A 78 -14.89 11.79 6.53
N LEU A 79 -14.78 11.18 7.71
CA LEU A 79 -15.37 11.73 8.95
C LEU A 79 -14.31 12.34 9.89
N ASP A 80 -13.04 11.95 9.74
CA ASP A 80 -11.96 12.37 10.63
C ASP A 80 -11.30 13.67 10.11
N GLU A 81 -11.77 14.83 10.58
CA GLU A 81 -11.18 16.14 10.27
C GLU A 81 -9.98 16.45 11.18
N ASN A 82 -8.86 15.76 11.00
CA ASN A 82 -7.62 16.04 11.76
C ASN A 82 -6.67 17.06 11.10
N GLU A 83 -7.14 17.70 10.03
CA GLU A 83 -6.32 18.60 9.23
C GLU A 83 -6.26 20.00 9.81
N VAL A 84 -5.09 20.61 9.69
CA VAL A 84 -4.89 22.00 10.16
C VAL A 84 -5.48 23.01 9.18
N SER A 85 -5.46 22.72 7.88
CA SER A 85 -5.94 23.65 6.84
C SER A 85 -6.90 22.95 5.88
N LYS A 86 -8.08 23.53 5.68
CA LYS A 86 -9.08 23.01 4.71
C LYS A 86 -8.71 23.31 3.25
N VAL A 87 -7.94 24.38 3.01
CA VAL A 87 -7.48 24.78 1.68
C VAL A 87 -5.98 25.10 1.72
N PRO A 88 -5.13 24.07 1.79
CA PRO A 88 -3.67 24.25 1.79
C PRO A 88 -3.17 24.79 0.45
N ARG A 89 -1.99 25.41 0.48
CA ARG A 89 -1.30 25.83 -0.75
C ARG A 89 -0.93 24.58 -1.57
N PRO A 90 -1.08 24.57 -2.91
CA PRO A 90 -0.70 23.43 -3.74
C PRO A 90 0.76 23.01 -3.48
N GLY A 91 0.98 21.70 -3.29
CA GLY A 91 2.29 21.13 -2.96
C GLY A 91 2.71 21.21 -1.49
N THR A 92 1.87 21.74 -0.60
CA THR A 92 2.11 21.74 0.86
C THR A 92 1.25 20.73 1.63
N SER A 93 0.37 20.03 0.92
CA SER A 93 -0.56 19.01 1.43
C SER A 93 -0.58 17.83 0.47
N LEU A 94 -0.83 16.64 1.01
CA LEU A 94 -0.98 15.41 0.25
C LEU A 94 -2.34 15.37 -0.48
N ARG A 95 -3.34 16.11 -0.02
CA ARG A 95 -4.66 16.22 -0.67
C ARG A 95 -4.65 17.11 -1.90
N THR A 96 -3.86 18.18 -1.87
CA THR A 96 -3.66 19.09 -3.01
C THR A 96 -2.22 18.96 -3.51
N PRO A 97 -1.89 17.87 -4.23
CA PRO A 97 -0.56 17.71 -4.79
C PRO A 97 -0.26 18.84 -5.77
N LEU A 98 1.02 19.00 -6.11
CA LEU A 98 1.43 20.00 -7.09
C LEU A 98 0.70 19.69 -8.41
N LYS A 99 -0.12 20.64 -8.88
CA LYS A 99 -0.71 20.55 -10.23
C LYS A 99 0.43 20.56 -11.23
N SER A 100 0.36 19.67 -12.22
CA SER A 100 1.25 19.65 -13.38
C SER A 100 1.43 21.07 -13.89
N ARG A 101 2.57 21.68 -13.61
CA ARG A 101 2.97 22.90 -14.30
C ARG A 101 3.60 22.39 -15.58
N GLY A 102 2.95 22.66 -16.72
CA GLY A 102 3.53 22.37 -18.03
C GLY A 102 4.93 23.00 -18.10
N GLY A 103 5.95 22.17 -17.94
CA GLY A 103 7.35 22.60 -17.80
C GLY A 103 8.02 21.92 -16.61
N ASP A 104 8.84 20.92 -16.91
CA ASP A 104 9.73 20.15 -16.03
C ASP A 104 9.11 19.10 -15.09
N GLY A 105 9.15 17.85 -15.55
CA GLY A 105 9.30 16.67 -14.68
C GLY A 105 8.02 15.99 -14.20
N SER A 106 6.83 16.56 -14.39
CA SER A 106 5.57 15.86 -14.08
C SER A 106 5.09 15.03 -15.27
N MET A 107 4.84 13.74 -15.04
CA MET A 107 4.37 12.81 -16.06
C MET A 107 2.92 13.08 -16.45
N ASN A 108 2.69 13.20 -17.75
CA ASN A 108 1.39 13.45 -18.38
C ASN A 108 0.50 12.19 -18.29
N PRO A 109 -0.79 12.30 -17.91
CA PRO A 109 -1.76 11.20 -18.01
C PRO A 109 -1.77 10.49 -19.37
N GLY A 110 -1.42 11.19 -20.46
CA GLY A 110 -1.31 10.57 -21.79
C GLY A 110 -0.16 9.58 -21.96
N VAL A 111 0.78 9.49 -21.01
CA VAL A 111 1.90 8.55 -21.04
C VAL A 111 1.83 7.54 -19.90
N ARG A 112 1.46 8.01 -18.69
CA ARG A 112 1.39 7.17 -17.49
C ARG A 112 -0.06 7.01 -17.03
N PRO A 113 -0.55 5.77 -16.86
CA PRO A 113 -1.88 5.52 -16.34
C PRO A 113 -2.10 6.18 -14.97
N MET A 114 -3.31 6.70 -14.77
CA MET A 114 -3.70 7.41 -13.56
C MET A 114 -4.61 6.54 -12.70
N SER A 115 -4.41 6.57 -11.39
CA SER A 115 -5.30 5.98 -10.40
C SER A 115 -6.54 6.86 -10.18
N GLY A 116 -7.59 6.27 -9.57
CA GLY A 116 -8.84 6.95 -9.21
C GLY A 116 -8.69 8.22 -8.36
N ALA A 117 -7.55 8.40 -7.70
CA ALA A 117 -7.21 9.59 -6.93
C ALA A 117 -6.69 10.76 -7.77
N GLY A 118 -6.58 10.62 -9.10
CA GLY A 118 -5.89 11.59 -9.96
C GLY A 118 -4.37 11.60 -9.75
N ARG A 119 -3.79 10.47 -9.30
CA ARG A 119 -2.35 10.29 -9.12
C ARG A 119 -1.82 9.25 -10.11
N PRO A 120 -0.59 9.41 -10.65
CA PRO A 120 -0.01 8.39 -11.53
C PRO A 120 0.23 7.08 -10.79
N THR A 121 0.08 5.95 -11.50
CA THR A 121 0.31 4.60 -10.99
C THR A 121 1.74 4.41 -10.49
N SER A 122 1.94 4.02 -9.22
CA SER A 122 3.26 3.81 -8.62
C SER A 122 3.90 2.47 -9.06
N GLY A 123 5.24 2.39 -9.04
CA GLY A 123 5.98 1.15 -9.32
C GLY A 123 6.00 0.15 -8.16
N PHE A 124 5.57 0.56 -6.96
CA PHE A 124 5.49 -0.30 -5.79
C PHE A 124 4.20 -0.02 -4.99
N VAL A 125 3.40 -1.07 -4.80
CA VAL A 125 2.14 -1.01 -4.04
C VAL A 125 2.41 -1.38 -2.59
N ARG A 126 1.84 -0.61 -1.65
CA ARG A 126 1.94 -0.90 -0.21
C ARG A 126 0.56 -0.97 0.43
N PRO A 127 0.43 -1.65 1.56
CA PRO A 127 -0.77 -1.57 2.40
C PRO A 127 -1.19 -0.11 2.68
N GLY A 128 -0.24 0.76 3.02
CA GLY A 128 -0.44 2.21 3.19
C GLY A 128 -0.63 3.07 1.92
N THR A 129 -0.59 2.49 0.71
CA THR A 129 -0.84 3.29 -0.50
C THR A 129 -2.33 3.58 -0.63
N SER A 130 -2.74 4.75 -0.14
CA SER A 130 -4.09 5.28 -0.31
C SER A 130 -4.15 6.04 -1.64
N SER A 131 -4.78 5.44 -2.67
CA SER A 131 -5.39 6.23 -3.74
C SER A 131 -6.74 6.72 -3.20
N ARG A 132 -6.69 7.80 -2.43
CA ARG A 132 -7.87 8.37 -1.77
C ARG A 132 -8.94 8.67 -2.82
N PRO A 133 -10.20 8.21 -2.65
CA PRO A 133 -11.26 8.48 -3.61
C PRO A 133 -11.46 9.98 -3.82
N GLN A 134 -11.67 10.43 -5.07
CA GLN A 134 -12.05 11.82 -5.35
C GLN A 134 -13.43 12.19 -4.80
N THR A 135 -14.23 11.21 -4.38
CA THR A 135 -15.58 11.45 -3.87
C THR A 135 -15.56 11.81 -2.38
N ASN A 136 -15.91 13.05 -2.07
CA ASN A 136 -16.13 13.53 -0.70
C ASN A 136 -17.44 12.99 -0.08
N SER A 137 -18.22 12.20 -0.81
CA SER A 137 -19.50 11.65 -0.34
C SER A 137 -19.34 10.18 0.06
N LEU A 138 -20.00 9.82 1.17
CA LEU A 138 -20.11 8.44 1.63
C LEU A 138 -20.75 7.54 0.57
N GLU A 139 -21.72 8.08 -0.18
CA GLU A 139 -22.37 7.39 -1.29
C GLU A 139 -21.39 7.08 -2.42
N GLY A 140 -20.51 8.01 -2.82
CA GLY A 140 -19.49 7.74 -3.83
C GLY A 140 -18.45 6.70 -3.38
N ALA A 141 -18.08 6.71 -2.10
CA ALA A 141 -17.16 5.74 -1.52
C ALA A 141 -17.77 4.33 -1.36
N LEU A 142 -19.09 4.23 -1.14
CA LEU A 142 -19.82 2.97 -1.00
C LEU A 142 -20.36 2.42 -2.34
N ALA A 143 -20.69 3.30 -3.28
CA ALA A 143 -21.24 2.94 -4.60
C ALA A 143 -20.14 2.62 -5.64
N GLY A 144 -18.89 3.03 -5.39
CA GLY A 144 -17.76 2.84 -6.28
C GLY A 144 -17.20 1.40 -6.31
N SER A 145 -16.60 1.04 -7.45
CA SER A 145 -15.60 -0.02 -7.54
C SER A 145 -14.50 0.20 -6.50
N ARG A 146 -13.89 -0.90 -6.00
CA ARG A 146 -12.85 -0.96 -4.94
C ARG A 146 -12.12 0.39 -4.80
N PRO A 147 -12.19 1.07 -3.64
CA PRO A 147 -11.37 2.25 -3.44
C PRO A 147 -9.93 1.83 -3.72
N GLY A 148 -9.17 2.60 -4.50
CA GLY A 148 -7.83 2.20 -4.97
C GLY A 148 -6.76 2.19 -3.85
N THR A 149 -7.14 1.76 -2.66
CA THR A 149 -6.24 1.18 -1.67
C THR A 149 -5.81 -0.20 -2.16
N SER A 150 -4.61 -0.62 -1.75
CA SER A 150 -4.05 -1.94 -2.08
C SER A 150 -4.84 -3.12 -1.49
N ARG A 151 -5.76 -2.85 -0.55
CA ARG A 151 -6.60 -3.81 0.15
C ARG A 151 -8.06 -3.35 0.15
N PRO A 152 -9.04 -4.26 0.22
CA PRO A 152 -10.44 -3.88 0.29
C PRO A 152 -10.69 -2.99 1.51
N VAL A 153 -11.25 -1.80 1.29
CA VAL A 153 -11.49 -0.83 2.37
C VAL A 153 -12.61 -1.30 3.29
N THR A 154 -12.37 -1.13 4.58
CA THR A 154 -13.32 -1.42 5.65
C THR A 154 -13.96 -0.15 6.18
N SER A 155 -15.07 -0.29 6.91
CA SER A 155 -15.80 0.85 7.49
C SER A 155 -14.95 1.67 8.48
N SER A 156 -14.02 1.04 9.18
CA SER A 156 -13.04 1.69 10.06
C SER A 156 -11.66 1.08 9.81
N GLY A 157 -10.66 1.90 9.47
CA GLY A 157 -9.28 1.44 9.24
C GLY A 157 -8.54 1.20 10.55
N ARG A 158 -9.11 1.70 11.65
CA ARG A 158 -8.63 1.49 13.02
C ARG A 158 -9.01 0.08 13.46
N PHE A 159 -8.22 -0.88 13.00
CA PHE A 159 -8.29 -2.28 13.39
C PHE A 159 -9.71 -2.84 13.27
N VAL A 160 -10.13 -3.10 12.03
CA VAL A 160 -11.03 -4.23 11.85
C VAL A 160 -10.31 -5.43 12.47
N ARG A 161 -10.90 -5.99 13.55
CA ARG A 161 -10.70 -7.41 13.84
C ARG A 161 -10.92 -8.10 12.52
N LEU A 162 -9.85 -8.52 11.84
CA LEU A 162 -9.92 -9.29 10.61
C LEU A 162 -10.80 -10.50 10.91
N GLY A 163 -12.09 -10.34 10.66
CA GLY A 163 -13.14 -11.24 11.11
C GLY A 163 -13.26 -11.45 12.63
N THR A 164 -14.50 -11.66 13.05
CA THR A 164 -14.87 -12.71 14.01
C THR A 164 -14.45 -14.13 13.57
N ALA A 165 -13.70 -14.28 12.47
CA ALA A 165 -13.32 -15.53 11.87
C ALA A 165 -11.80 -15.71 12.02
N SER A 166 -11.42 -16.58 12.96
CA SER A 166 -10.04 -16.96 13.28
C SER A 166 -9.35 -16.09 14.33
N MET A 167 -9.96 -16.00 15.53
CA MET A 167 -9.18 -16.51 16.65
C MET A 167 -8.72 -17.89 16.17
N LEU A 168 -7.44 -18.06 15.82
CA LEU A 168 -6.83 -19.37 15.81
C LEU A 168 -7.19 -19.91 17.19
N SER A 169 -8.29 -20.65 17.27
CA SER A 169 -8.77 -21.23 18.49
C SER A 169 -7.72 -22.27 18.76
N GLU A 170 -6.69 -21.88 19.51
CA GLU A 170 -5.81 -22.85 20.13
C GLU A 170 -6.75 -23.88 20.77
N PRO A 171 -6.47 -25.17 20.68
CA PRO A 171 -7.35 -26.24 21.17
C PRO A 171 -7.67 -26.17 22.69
N GLY A 172 -7.37 -25.07 23.38
CA GLY A 172 -7.74 -24.74 24.76
C GLY A 172 -8.25 -23.30 25.02
N GLY A 173 -8.65 -22.53 23.99
CA GLY A 173 -9.19 -21.17 24.15
C GLY A 173 -8.13 -20.05 24.23
N PRO A 174 -8.52 -18.79 24.55
CA PRO A 174 -7.58 -17.67 24.60
C PRO A 174 -6.54 -17.86 25.71
N PHE A 175 -5.26 -17.64 25.39
CA PHE A 175 -4.17 -17.90 26.33
C PHE A 175 -4.25 -17.03 27.59
N ILE A 176 -4.49 -15.72 27.44
CA ILE A 176 -4.58 -14.77 28.55
C ILE A 176 -5.86 -13.95 28.42
N ASN A 177 -6.68 -13.95 29.47
CA ASN A 177 -7.78 -12.99 29.55
C ASN A 177 -7.28 -11.67 30.12
N VAL A 178 -7.04 -10.69 29.23
CA VAL A 178 -6.48 -9.38 29.56
C VAL A 178 -7.37 -8.57 30.51
N GLU A 179 -8.70 -8.77 30.49
CA GLU A 179 -9.64 -8.02 31.34
C GLU A 179 -9.53 -8.39 32.81
N LYS A 180 -9.13 -9.63 33.12
CA LYS A 180 -9.00 -10.14 34.49
C LYS A 180 -7.63 -9.87 35.11
N LEU A 181 -6.70 -9.28 34.35
CA LEU A 181 -5.31 -9.13 34.76
C LEU A 181 -5.06 -7.83 35.53
N ASP A 182 -4.39 -7.92 36.68
CA ASP A 182 -3.94 -6.75 37.45
C ASP A 182 -2.72 -6.08 36.81
N LEU A 183 -2.95 -5.19 35.84
CA LEU A 183 -1.88 -4.53 35.07
C LEU A 183 -0.85 -3.80 35.94
N ARG A 184 -1.25 -3.27 37.11
CA ARG A 184 -0.34 -2.61 38.06
C ARG A 184 0.75 -3.54 38.59
N LYS A 185 0.42 -4.80 38.86
CA LYS A 185 1.39 -5.81 39.35
C LYS A 185 2.38 -6.19 38.25
N TYR A 186 1.89 -6.32 37.01
CA TYR A 186 2.75 -6.62 35.87
C TYR A 186 3.65 -5.43 35.50
N ALA A 187 3.16 -4.19 35.61
CA ALA A 187 3.94 -2.99 35.35
C ALA A 187 5.21 -2.90 36.21
N ALA A 188 5.15 -3.33 37.48
CA ALA A 188 6.32 -3.37 38.36
C ALA A 188 7.42 -4.36 37.87
N ARG A 189 7.07 -5.32 37.01
CA ARG A 189 8.00 -6.31 36.45
C ARG A 189 8.29 -5.99 34.99
N THR A 190 9.25 -5.10 34.77
CA THR A 190 9.61 -4.57 33.45
C THR A 190 9.74 -5.62 32.32
N PRO A 191 10.46 -6.75 32.45
CA PRO A 191 10.63 -7.69 31.33
C PRO A 191 9.32 -8.39 30.93
N LEU A 192 8.47 -8.71 31.91
CA LEU A 192 7.15 -9.31 31.66
C LEU A 192 6.19 -8.27 31.08
N ALA A 193 6.23 -7.04 31.60
CA ALA A 193 5.41 -5.93 31.12
C ALA A 193 5.67 -5.62 29.64
N LYS A 194 6.94 -5.64 29.20
CA LYS A 194 7.29 -5.37 27.79
C LYS A 194 6.67 -6.39 26.84
N VAL A 195 6.81 -7.68 27.15
CA VAL A 195 6.25 -8.75 26.30
C VAL A 195 4.72 -8.79 26.38
N LEU A 196 4.14 -8.54 27.55
CA LEU A 196 2.70 -8.43 27.71
C LEU A 196 2.14 -7.25 26.90
N CYS A 197 2.83 -6.11 26.89
CA CYS A 197 2.45 -4.95 26.08
C CYS A 197 2.44 -5.30 24.59
N ASP A 198 3.49 -5.95 24.09
CA ASP A 198 3.54 -6.41 22.70
C ASP A 198 2.43 -7.43 22.39
N TYR A 199 2.08 -8.29 23.35
CA TYR A 199 0.99 -9.26 23.21
C TYR A 199 -0.38 -8.58 23.08
N ILE A 200 -0.66 -7.60 23.95
CA ILE A 200 -1.92 -6.88 23.92
C ILE A 200 -2.08 -6.07 22.62
N ILE A 201 -0.98 -5.50 22.08
CA ILE A 201 -1.00 -4.70 20.85
C ILE A 201 -1.11 -5.57 19.60
N TYR A 202 -0.26 -6.61 19.46
CA TYR A 202 -0.08 -7.33 18.20
C TYR A 202 -0.85 -8.66 18.12
N HIS A 203 -1.23 -9.26 19.25
CA HIS A 203 -2.00 -10.52 19.26
C HIS A 203 -3.47 -10.27 19.60
N GLU A 204 -3.76 -9.56 20.68
CA GLU A 204 -5.14 -9.26 21.12
C GLU A 204 -5.76 -8.05 20.41
N HIS A 205 -4.93 -7.19 19.81
CA HIS A 205 -5.34 -5.94 19.17
C HIS A 205 -6.23 -5.04 20.06
N ASN A 206 -5.88 -4.89 21.34
CA ASN A 206 -6.61 -4.06 22.30
C ASN A 206 -5.79 -2.85 22.77
N PRO A 207 -5.82 -1.72 22.04
CA PRO A 207 -4.99 -0.55 22.34
C PRO A 207 -5.33 0.11 23.69
N LYS A 208 -6.58 0.00 24.15
CA LYS A 208 -7.03 0.63 25.41
C LYS A 208 -6.35 -0.03 26.61
N LYS A 209 -6.32 -1.36 26.65
CA LYS A 209 -5.65 -2.10 27.73
C LYS A 209 -4.13 -1.99 27.65
N ALA A 210 -3.57 -1.94 26.43
CA ALA A 210 -2.15 -1.65 26.26
C ALA A 210 -1.79 -0.26 26.81
N LEU A 211 -2.62 0.75 26.57
CA LEU A 211 -2.43 2.10 27.10
C LEU A 211 -2.42 2.12 28.64
N GLU A 212 -3.39 1.46 29.29
CA GLU A 212 -3.43 1.34 30.76
C GLU A 212 -2.14 0.71 31.31
N LEU A 213 -1.66 -0.37 30.69
CA LEU A 213 -0.42 -1.03 31.09
C LEU A 213 0.80 -0.11 30.89
N CYS A 214 0.90 0.54 29.73
CA CYS A 214 1.98 1.49 29.44
C CYS A 214 1.98 2.65 30.42
N ALA A 215 0.83 3.22 30.78
CA ALA A 215 0.73 4.32 31.73
C ALA A 215 1.22 3.91 33.13
N HIS A 216 0.86 2.70 33.59
CA HIS A 216 1.40 2.19 34.85
C HIS A 216 2.90 1.94 34.75
N ALA A 217 3.38 1.38 33.65
CA ALA A 217 4.80 1.10 33.45
C ALA A 217 5.65 2.38 33.36
N THR A 218 5.18 3.44 32.69
CA THR A 218 5.88 4.74 32.63
C THR A 218 6.00 5.40 34.00
N THR A 219 4.97 5.30 34.84
CA THR A 219 5.05 5.79 36.22
C THR A 219 6.06 5.01 37.05
N SER A 220 6.13 3.69 36.86
CA SER A 220 7.10 2.84 37.58
C SER A 220 8.55 3.08 37.15
N SER A 221 8.77 3.51 35.90
CA SER A 221 10.09 3.85 35.36
C SER A 221 10.44 5.35 35.46
N ASN A 222 9.66 6.12 36.23
CA ASN A 222 9.85 7.56 36.42
C ASN A 222 9.99 8.35 35.10
N TYR A 223 9.30 7.93 34.02
CA TYR A 223 9.31 8.56 32.70
C TYR A 223 10.69 8.66 32.01
N GLN A 224 11.67 7.85 32.42
CA GLN A 224 13.03 7.88 31.84
C GLN A 224 13.14 7.03 30.56
N ASP A 225 12.39 5.93 30.49
CA ASP A 225 12.47 4.98 29.38
C ASP A 225 11.79 5.50 28.11
N TRP A 226 12.56 5.60 27.01
CA TRP A 226 12.03 5.97 25.69
C TRP A 226 11.04 4.93 25.14
N TRP A 227 11.27 3.63 25.40
CA TRP A 227 10.48 2.53 24.85
C TRP A 227 9.02 2.59 25.30
N TRP A 228 8.78 2.89 26.58
CA TRP A 228 7.43 3.02 27.10
C TRP A 228 6.71 4.23 26.54
N LYS A 229 7.41 5.36 26.33
CA LYS A 229 6.85 6.54 25.67
C LYS A 229 6.48 6.25 24.21
N ALA A 230 7.34 5.55 23.47
CA ALA A 230 7.07 5.15 22.10
C ALA A 230 5.85 4.22 22.02
N ARG A 231 5.77 3.18 22.87
CA ARG A 231 4.59 2.29 22.93
C ARG A 231 3.31 3.01 23.33
N LEU A 232 3.39 3.98 24.24
CA LEU A 232 2.25 4.78 24.65
C LEU A 232 1.79 5.73 23.52
N GLY A 233 2.72 6.36 22.80
CA GLY A 233 2.43 7.14 21.59
C GLY A 233 1.77 6.29 20.50
N LYS A 234 2.24 5.05 20.31
CA LYS A 234 1.62 4.07 19.42
C LYS A 234 0.19 3.72 19.83
N CYS A 235 -0.08 3.50 21.11
CA CYS A 235 -1.44 3.26 21.59
C CYS A 235 -2.36 4.45 21.29
N TYR A 236 -1.88 5.69 21.50
CA TYR A 236 -2.63 6.89 21.11
C TYR A 236 -2.87 6.99 19.61
N TYR A 237 -1.86 6.66 18.79
CA TYR A 237 -2.00 6.61 17.34
C TYR A 237 -3.10 5.60 16.93
N GLN A 238 -3.11 4.40 17.52
CA GLN A 238 -4.13 3.38 17.23
C GLN A 238 -5.55 3.81 17.68
N LEU A 239 -5.66 4.63 18.72
CA LEU A 239 -6.92 5.24 19.14
C LEU A 239 -7.32 6.45 18.28
N GLY A 240 -6.40 6.95 17.43
CA GLY A 240 -6.53 8.15 16.59
C GLY A 240 -6.32 9.49 17.31
N LEU A 241 -5.72 9.45 18.50
CA LEU A 241 -5.33 10.65 19.25
C LEU A 241 -3.94 11.12 18.78
N TYR A 242 -3.87 11.61 17.54
CA TYR A 242 -2.61 11.92 16.86
C TYR A 242 -1.76 12.98 17.56
N ARG A 243 -2.38 14.01 18.14
CA ARG A 243 -1.67 15.07 18.88
C ARG A 243 -1.06 14.58 20.19
N GLU A 244 -1.71 13.63 20.86
CA GLU A 244 -1.17 13.01 22.06
C GLU A 244 -0.03 12.06 21.70
N ALA A 245 -0.19 11.29 20.62
CA ALA A 245 0.88 10.46 20.06
C ALA A 245 2.13 11.29 19.72
N GLU A 246 1.96 12.42 19.02
CA GLU A 246 3.03 13.36 18.68
C GLU A 246 3.85 13.78 19.91
N LYS A 247 3.17 14.21 21.00
CA LYS A 247 3.83 14.62 22.24
C LYS A 247 4.68 13.50 22.85
N GLN A 248 4.20 12.26 22.80
CA GLN A 248 4.90 11.11 23.37
C GLN A 248 6.11 10.71 22.52
N PHE A 249 5.99 10.70 21.19
CA PHE A 249 7.11 10.44 20.30
C PHE A 249 8.20 11.51 20.41
N LEU A 250 7.83 12.80 20.47
CA LEU A 250 8.79 13.88 20.72
C LEU A 250 9.47 13.73 22.09
N SER A 251 8.74 13.32 23.13
CA SER A 251 9.31 13.04 24.46
C SER A 251 10.25 11.83 24.44
N ALA A 252 9.96 10.81 23.63
CA ALA A 252 10.82 9.65 23.43
C ALA A 252 12.12 10.02 22.70
N LEU A 253 12.04 10.83 21.64
CA LEU A 253 13.20 11.32 20.89
C LEU A 253 14.12 12.22 21.72
N LYS A 254 13.58 12.97 22.67
CA LYS A 254 14.39 13.72 23.64
C LYS A 254 15.20 12.83 24.57
N THR A 255 14.69 11.62 24.90
CA THR A 255 15.39 10.67 25.77
C THR A 255 16.41 9.82 25.02
N ALA A 256 16.05 9.30 23.85
CA ALA A 256 16.94 8.53 22.99
C ALA A 256 16.53 8.73 21.54
N ASP A 257 17.52 9.03 20.70
CA ASP A 257 17.29 9.18 19.27
C ASP A 257 17.28 7.80 18.61
N MET A 258 16.12 7.43 18.05
CA MET A 258 15.87 6.12 17.47
C MET A 258 15.16 6.30 16.13
N VAL A 259 15.58 5.53 15.13
CA VAL A 259 14.99 5.56 13.78
C VAL A 259 13.51 5.15 13.81
N ILE A 260 13.17 4.14 14.60
CA ILE A 260 11.79 3.64 14.72
C ILE A 260 10.85 4.74 15.23
N THR A 261 11.27 5.53 16.23
CA THR A 261 10.41 6.58 16.79
C THR A 261 10.29 7.78 15.85
N THR A 262 11.31 8.08 15.03
CA THR A 262 11.19 9.11 13.99
C THR A 262 10.26 8.66 12.85
N LEU A 263 10.31 7.38 12.45
CA LEU A 263 9.37 6.80 11.49
C LEU A 263 7.92 6.88 12.01
N GLU A 264 7.68 6.46 13.25
CA GLU A 264 6.35 6.55 13.91
C GLU A 264 5.87 8.01 14.06
N LEU A 265 6.76 8.96 14.34
CA LEU A 265 6.42 10.38 14.42
C LEU A 265 6.05 10.95 13.03
N CYS A 266 6.83 10.66 12.00
CA CYS A 266 6.54 11.14 10.65
C CYS A 266 5.24 10.53 10.10
N LYS A 267 4.94 9.29 10.48
CA LYS A 267 3.64 8.65 10.26
C LYS A 267 2.48 9.47 10.83
N VAL A 268 2.62 9.99 12.05
CA VAL A 268 1.64 10.92 12.66
C VAL A 268 1.49 12.20 11.82
N TYR A 269 2.59 12.81 11.38
CA TYR A 269 2.53 14.04 10.57
C TYR A 269 1.89 13.84 9.20
N ILE A 270 2.09 12.67 8.57
CA ILE A 270 1.41 12.30 7.32
C ILE A 270 -0.10 12.21 7.55
N LYS A 271 -0.56 11.61 8.67
CA LYS A 271 -1.99 11.57 9.03
C LYS A 271 -2.60 12.94 9.33
N LEU A 272 -1.81 13.86 9.86
CA LEU A 272 -2.21 15.26 10.10
C LEU A 272 -2.17 16.14 8.83
N ASP A 273 -1.80 15.56 7.68
CA ASP A 273 -1.58 16.25 6.40
C ASP A 273 -0.51 17.35 6.48
N GLN A 274 0.59 17.09 7.19
CA GLN A 274 1.73 18.01 7.34
C GLN A 274 3.02 17.44 6.70
N PRO A 275 3.07 17.23 5.36
CA PRO A 275 4.20 16.56 4.70
C PRO A 275 5.52 17.31 4.83
N ASN A 276 5.52 18.65 4.84
CA ASN A 276 6.74 19.44 5.00
C ASN A 276 7.39 19.23 6.38
N THR A 277 6.57 19.16 7.43
CA THR A 277 7.09 18.89 8.78
C THR A 277 7.64 17.47 8.92
N ALA A 278 7.00 16.50 8.23
CA ALA A 278 7.52 15.13 8.16
C ALA A 278 8.86 15.09 7.41
N LEU A 279 8.97 15.79 6.28
CA LEU A 279 10.22 15.92 5.52
C LEU A 279 11.34 16.53 6.37
N ASP A 280 11.08 17.62 7.11
CA ASP A 280 12.08 18.25 7.99
C ASP A 280 12.55 17.31 9.11
N ASN A 281 11.65 16.51 9.67
CA ASN A 281 12.01 15.53 10.69
C ASN A 281 12.79 14.36 10.12
N TYR A 282 12.42 13.88 8.91
CA TYR A 282 13.18 12.86 8.22
C TYR A 282 14.58 13.33 7.81
N THR A 283 14.74 14.55 7.32
CA THR A 283 16.05 15.09 6.94
C THR A 283 16.96 15.24 8.16
N ARG A 284 16.43 15.78 9.28
CA ARG A 284 17.16 15.83 10.55
C ARG A 284 17.56 14.44 11.05
N ALA A 285 16.68 13.46 10.93
CA ALA A 285 16.98 12.08 11.32
C ALA A 285 18.05 11.45 10.41
N ALA A 286 17.99 11.71 9.10
CA ALA A 286 18.95 11.22 8.12
C ALA A 286 20.35 11.87 8.28
N GLU A 287 20.42 13.11 8.77
CA GLU A 287 21.69 13.77 9.14
C GLU A 287 22.34 13.11 10.36
N ARG A 288 21.53 12.67 11.33
CA ARG A 288 22.03 12.01 12.56
C ARG A 288 22.38 10.55 12.33
N HIS A 289 21.60 9.86 11.49
CA HIS A 289 21.82 8.47 11.11
C HIS A 289 22.10 8.36 9.60
N PRO A 290 23.32 8.73 9.16
CA PRO A 290 23.67 8.64 7.75
C PRO A 290 23.73 7.17 7.33
N GLY A 291 22.93 6.82 6.33
CA GLY A 291 22.91 5.47 5.73
C GLY A 291 21.65 4.65 6.02
N ASP A 292 20.76 5.12 6.89
CA ASP A 292 19.48 4.45 7.10
C ASP A 292 18.55 4.61 5.90
N THR A 293 18.27 3.47 5.26
CA THR A 293 17.48 3.42 4.02
C THR A 293 16.01 3.71 4.26
N GLN A 294 15.47 3.31 5.41
CA GLN A 294 14.06 3.54 5.77
C GLN A 294 13.68 5.02 5.83
N LEU A 295 14.59 5.87 6.35
CA LEU A 295 14.37 7.32 6.41
C LEU A 295 14.36 7.94 5.00
N LEU A 296 15.32 7.55 4.17
CA LEU A 296 15.41 8.01 2.78
C LEU A 296 14.21 7.54 1.94
N LEU A 297 13.72 6.31 2.17
CA LEU A 297 12.48 5.81 1.58
C LEU A 297 11.26 6.61 2.07
N GLY A 298 11.19 6.96 3.35
CA GLY A 298 10.16 7.87 3.88
C GLY A 298 10.12 9.20 3.13
N ILE A 299 11.29 9.80 2.87
CA ILE A 299 11.42 11.05 2.12
C ILE A 299 10.97 10.88 0.66
N SER A 300 11.44 9.83 -0.04
CA SER A 300 11.06 9.60 -1.44
C SER A 300 9.56 9.34 -1.59
N ARG A 301 8.96 8.60 -0.65
CA ARG A 301 7.51 8.35 -0.59
C ARG A 301 6.71 9.65 -0.48
N ILE A 302 7.11 10.58 0.39
CA ILE A 302 6.42 11.87 0.51
C ILE A 302 6.56 12.68 -0.79
N TYR A 303 7.74 12.72 -1.41
CA TYR A 303 7.92 13.42 -2.68
C TYR A 303 7.09 12.81 -3.83
N ASP A 304 7.00 11.48 -3.90
CA ASP A 304 6.09 10.80 -4.82
C ASP A 304 4.63 11.21 -4.58
N GLN A 305 4.19 11.25 -3.32
CA GLN A 305 2.82 11.64 -2.98
C GLN A 305 2.53 13.12 -3.26
N LEU A 306 3.53 14.00 -3.14
CA LEU A 306 3.46 15.41 -3.52
C LEU A 306 3.52 15.64 -5.04
N ASN A 307 3.74 14.56 -5.82
CA ASN A 307 3.95 14.58 -7.26
C ASN A 307 5.25 15.30 -7.71
N ASP A 308 6.24 15.39 -6.83
CA ASP A 308 7.58 15.88 -7.17
C ASP A 308 8.50 14.70 -7.52
N VAL A 309 8.34 14.25 -8.75
CA VAL A 309 9.04 13.08 -9.29
C VAL A 309 10.55 13.29 -9.34
N THR A 310 11.01 14.52 -9.63
CA THR A 310 12.44 14.83 -9.77
C THR A 310 13.21 14.62 -8.47
N ARG A 311 12.72 15.17 -7.36
CA ARG A 311 13.32 14.97 -6.04
C ARG A 311 13.17 13.53 -5.58
N SER A 312 12.02 12.92 -5.84
CA SER A 312 11.78 11.51 -5.49
C SER A 312 12.85 10.58 -6.09
N ILE A 313 13.15 10.72 -7.39
CA ILE A 313 14.18 9.92 -8.07
C ILE A 313 15.56 10.13 -7.45
N GLN A 314 15.91 11.36 -7.08
CA GLN A 314 17.20 11.64 -6.42
C GLN A 314 17.31 10.87 -5.09
N PHE A 315 16.23 10.84 -4.30
CA PHE A 315 16.22 10.09 -3.04
C PHE A 315 16.18 8.58 -3.26
N TYR A 316 15.43 8.04 -4.22
CA TYR A 316 15.50 6.61 -4.55
C TYR A 316 16.89 6.19 -5.04
N LYS A 317 17.57 7.02 -5.82
CA LYS A 317 18.97 6.76 -6.22
C LYS A 317 19.91 6.75 -5.01
N ARG A 318 19.70 7.64 -4.03
CA ARG A 318 20.44 7.61 -2.76
C ARG A 318 20.15 6.35 -1.95
N VAL A 319 18.90 5.87 -1.93
CA VAL A 319 18.57 4.59 -1.31
C VAL A 319 19.35 3.45 -1.96
N LEU A 320 19.38 3.38 -3.30
CA LEU A 320 20.14 2.37 -4.02
C LEU A 320 21.67 2.43 -3.80
N TYR A 321 22.19 3.60 -3.41
CA TYR A 321 23.59 3.75 -3.04
C TYR A 321 23.91 3.06 -1.72
N PHE A 322 23.02 3.14 -0.72
CA PHE A 322 23.19 2.46 0.57
C PHE A 322 22.71 1.01 0.55
N ASP A 323 21.55 0.77 -0.05
CA ASP A 323 20.94 -0.54 -0.21
C ASP A 323 20.63 -0.81 -1.68
N ALA A 324 21.58 -1.50 -2.30
CA ALA A 324 21.49 -2.04 -3.64
C ALA A 324 20.35 -3.08 -3.83
N SER A 325 19.81 -3.63 -2.74
CA SER A 325 18.80 -4.70 -2.78
C SER A 325 17.36 -4.20 -2.57
N SER A 326 17.16 -2.90 -2.36
CA SER A 326 15.83 -2.33 -2.09
C SER A 326 14.87 -2.55 -3.27
N ILE A 327 13.89 -3.45 -3.08
CA ILE A 327 12.88 -3.80 -4.09
C ILE A 327 12.06 -2.56 -4.48
N GLU A 328 11.65 -1.80 -3.47
CA GLU A 328 10.85 -0.58 -3.62
C GLU A 328 11.56 0.47 -4.50
N ALA A 329 12.80 0.80 -4.17
CA ALA A 329 13.55 1.83 -4.90
C ALA A 329 13.82 1.40 -6.34
N VAL A 330 14.15 0.12 -6.57
CA VAL A 330 14.37 -0.41 -7.91
C VAL A 330 13.08 -0.37 -8.73
N ALA A 331 11.94 -0.79 -8.16
CA ALA A 331 10.66 -0.84 -8.88
C ALA A 331 10.14 0.56 -9.23
N CYS A 332 10.20 1.52 -8.30
CA CYS A 332 9.80 2.90 -8.55
C CYS A 332 10.67 3.57 -9.63
N LEU A 333 11.99 3.35 -9.60
CA LEU A 333 12.90 3.86 -10.63
C LEU A 333 12.66 3.18 -11.99
N ALA A 334 12.41 1.87 -12.02
CA ALA A 334 12.12 1.14 -13.25
C ALA A 334 10.85 1.67 -13.92
N ALA A 335 9.76 1.83 -13.16
CA ALA A 335 8.51 2.40 -13.65
C ALA A 335 8.72 3.83 -14.17
N HIS A 336 9.47 4.66 -13.45
CA HIS A 336 9.78 6.01 -13.91
C HIS A 336 10.54 6.01 -15.25
N HIS A 337 11.60 5.21 -15.37
CA HIS A 337 12.38 5.13 -16.61
C HIS A 337 11.56 4.58 -17.78
N PHE A 338 10.65 3.63 -17.53
CA PHE A 338 9.74 3.10 -18.54
C PHE A 338 8.83 4.21 -19.12
N TYR A 339 8.16 4.97 -18.26
CA TYR A 339 7.29 6.06 -18.69
C TYR A 339 8.03 7.32 -19.18
N SER A 340 9.34 7.41 -18.93
CA SER A 340 10.22 8.48 -19.46
C SER A 340 10.84 8.13 -20.81
N ASP A 341 10.26 7.18 -21.54
CA ASP A 341 10.73 6.71 -22.86
C ASP A 341 12.13 6.08 -22.83
N GLN A 342 12.50 5.44 -21.71
CA GLN A 342 13.76 4.72 -21.54
C GLN A 342 13.52 3.26 -21.12
N PRO A 343 12.85 2.44 -21.96
CA PRO A 343 12.49 1.06 -21.62
C PRO A 343 13.71 0.14 -21.44
N GLU A 344 14.83 0.42 -22.11
CA GLU A 344 16.08 -0.36 -21.96
C GLU A 344 16.67 -0.25 -20.54
N ILE A 345 16.61 0.94 -19.95
CA ILE A 345 17.08 1.18 -18.58
C ILE A 345 16.12 0.54 -17.59
N ALA A 346 14.81 0.69 -17.81
CA ALA A 346 13.78 0.03 -17.01
C ALA A 346 13.94 -1.50 -17.03
N LEU A 347 14.22 -2.09 -18.20
CA LEU A 347 14.49 -3.50 -18.37
C LEU A 347 15.65 -3.98 -17.50
N ARG A 348 16.73 -3.21 -17.42
CA ARG A 348 17.87 -3.52 -16.55
C ARG A 348 17.49 -3.52 -15.06
N PHE A 349 16.65 -2.57 -14.63
CA PHE A 349 16.15 -2.53 -13.26
C PHE A 349 15.20 -3.69 -12.94
N TYR A 350 14.28 -4.05 -13.84
CA TYR A 350 13.40 -5.22 -13.63
C TYR A 350 14.18 -6.54 -13.66
N ARG A 351 15.18 -6.69 -14.54
CA ARG A 351 16.09 -7.85 -14.51
C ARG A 351 16.84 -7.95 -13.18
N ARG A 352 17.21 -6.82 -12.57
CA ARG A 352 17.82 -6.80 -11.24
C ARG A 352 16.87 -7.36 -10.19
N LEU A 353 15.58 -6.98 -10.18
CA LEU A 353 14.61 -7.55 -9.24
C LEU A 353 14.51 -9.07 -9.34
N LEU A 354 14.54 -9.58 -10.57
CA LEU A 354 14.54 -11.02 -10.82
C LEU A 354 15.81 -11.71 -10.28
N LEU A 355 16.99 -11.10 -10.49
CA LEU A 355 18.25 -11.59 -9.92
C LEU A 355 18.24 -11.61 -8.38
N MET A 356 17.50 -10.71 -7.74
CA MET A 356 17.31 -10.70 -6.28
C MET A 356 16.35 -11.79 -5.78
N GLY A 357 15.77 -12.60 -6.68
CA GLY A 357 14.87 -13.69 -6.35
C GLY A 357 13.39 -13.30 -6.26
N VAL A 358 13.01 -12.08 -6.67
CA VAL A 358 11.60 -11.68 -6.71
C VAL A 358 10.96 -12.24 -7.97
N ASN A 359 10.18 -13.30 -7.80
CA ASN A 359 9.52 -14.02 -8.90
C ASN A 359 8.00 -13.86 -8.79
N THR A 360 7.47 -12.73 -9.26
CA THR A 360 6.03 -12.41 -9.25
C THR A 360 5.50 -12.21 -10.66
N ALA A 361 4.21 -12.46 -10.88
CA ALA A 361 3.56 -12.25 -12.18
C ALA A 361 3.75 -10.80 -12.68
N GLU A 362 3.59 -9.81 -11.79
CA GLU A 362 3.73 -8.38 -12.08
C GLU A 362 5.13 -7.99 -12.60
N ILE A 363 6.18 -8.64 -12.10
CA ILE A 363 7.54 -8.35 -12.58
C ILE A 363 7.73 -8.93 -13.98
N TRP A 364 7.18 -10.13 -14.24
CA TRP A 364 7.24 -10.74 -15.58
C TRP A 364 6.41 -9.98 -16.61
N THR A 365 5.24 -9.44 -16.24
CA THR A 365 4.46 -8.55 -17.13
C THR A 365 5.24 -7.28 -17.44
N ASN A 366 5.80 -6.62 -16.42
CA ASN A 366 6.60 -5.42 -16.59
C ASN A 366 7.85 -5.67 -17.45
N LEU A 367 8.48 -6.85 -17.29
CA LEU A 367 9.62 -7.25 -18.11
C LEU A 367 9.20 -7.49 -19.57
N GLY A 368 8.07 -8.15 -19.81
CA GLY A 368 7.50 -8.37 -21.14
C GLY A 368 7.19 -7.05 -21.86
N LEU A 369 6.56 -6.11 -21.15
CA LEU A 369 6.32 -4.75 -21.65
C LEU A 369 7.64 -4.04 -21.97
N CYS A 370 8.61 -4.02 -21.05
CA CYS A 370 9.90 -3.39 -21.29
C CYS A 370 10.63 -4.02 -22.48
N CYS A 371 10.59 -5.35 -22.65
CA CYS A 371 11.16 -6.04 -23.80
C CYS A 371 10.48 -5.61 -25.10
N PHE A 372 9.15 -5.53 -25.12
CA PHE A 372 8.39 -5.08 -26.29
C PHE A 372 8.76 -3.64 -26.71
N TYR A 373 8.70 -2.69 -25.77
CA TYR A 373 9.02 -1.29 -26.04
C TYR A 373 10.52 -1.06 -26.31
N ALA A 374 11.40 -1.92 -25.79
CA ALA A 374 12.83 -1.94 -26.13
C ALA A 374 13.15 -2.72 -27.43
N SER A 375 12.14 -3.11 -28.21
CA SER A 375 12.28 -3.86 -29.48
C SER A 375 12.96 -5.24 -29.35
N GLN A 376 12.96 -5.85 -28.17
CA GLN A 376 13.48 -7.21 -27.91
C GLN A 376 12.35 -8.24 -27.99
N TYR A 377 11.80 -8.43 -29.19
CA TYR A 377 10.60 -9.23 -29.43
C TYR A 377 10.77 -10.72 -29.06
N ASP A 378 11.97 -11.28 -29.21
CA ASP A 378 12.26 -12.69 -28.94
C ASP A 378 11.92 -13.11 -27.50
N MET A 379 12.10 -12.20 -26.54
CA MET A 379 11.89 -12.47 -25.12
C MET A 379 10.48 -12.13 -24.65
N THR A 380 9.74 -11.28 -25.38
CA THR A 380 8.45 -10.72 -24.96
C THR A 380 7.42 -11.81 -24.66
N LEU A 381 7.19 -12.74 -25.60
CA LEU A 381 6.18 -13.79 -25.44
C LEU A 381 6.51 -14.72 -24.27
N THR A 382 7.78 -15.13 -24.15
CA THR A 382 8.22 -16.00 -23.05
C THR A 382 8.04 -15.35 -21.67
N CYS A 383 8.16 -14.02 -21.58
CA CYS A 383 7.92 -13.29 -20.34
C CYS A 383 6.44 -13.30 -19.98
N PHE A 384 5.54 -13.08 -20.95
CA PHE A 384 4.10 -13.14 -20.71
C PHE A 384 3.61 -14.54 -20.39
N GLU A 385 4.13 -15.59 -21.03
CA GLU A 385 3.82 -16.99 -20.67
C GLU A 385 4.19 -17.29 -19.21
N ARG A 386 5.35 -16.83 -18.75
CA ARG A 386 5.76 -16.95 -17.35
C ARG A 386 4.87 -16.13 -16.42
N ALA A 387 4.46 -14.94 -16.84
CA ALA A 387 3.54 -14.11 -16.07
C ALA A 387 2.19 -14.82 -15.88
N LEU A 388 1.62 -15.40 -16.93
CA LEU A 388 0.37 -16.16 -16.87
C LEU A 388 0.49 -17.40 -15.97
N ASN A 389 1.61 -18.12 -16.02
CA ASN A 389 1.83 -19.29 -15.16
C ASN A 389 1.93 -18.95 -13.67
N LEU A 390 2.32 -17.72 -13.32
CA LEU A 390 2.46 -17.25 -11.94
C LEU A 390 1.29 -16.36 -11.49
N ALA A 391 0.35 -16.06 -12.38
CA ALA A 391 -0.72 -15.13 -12.10
C ALA A 391 -1.83 -15.78 -11.29
N ASP A 392 -2.29 -15.05 -10.26
CA ASP A 392 -3.54 -15.33 -9.56
C ASP A 392 -4.71 -14.69 -10.30
N ASP A 393 -5.95 -15.11 -9.99
CA ASP A 393 -7.18 -14.60 -10.62
C ASP A 393 -7.32 -13.07 -10.55
N THR A 394 -6.72 -12.42 -9.54
CA THR A 394 -6.76 -10.96 -9.39
C THR A 394 -5.89 -10.22 -10.41
N ASN A 395 -4.77 -10.80 -10.81
CA ASN A 395 -3.76 -10.14 -11.65
C ASN A 395 -3.79 -10.65 -13.09
N MET A 396 -4.43 -11.81 -13.32
CA MET A 396 -4.54 -12.46 -14.63
C MET A 396 -5.19 -11.54 -15.68
N ALA A 397 -6.20 -10.76 -15.30
CA ALA A 397 -6.87 -9.82 -16.19
C ALA A 397 -5.90 -8.76 -16.75
N ASP A 398 -5.05 -8.20 -15.88
CA ASP A 398 -4.06 -7.19 -16.28
C ASP A 398 -2.97 -7.78 -17.18
N VAL A 399 -2.60 -9.05 -16.98
CA VAL A 399 -1.67 -9.75 -17.87
C VAL A 399 -2.25 -9.87 -19.29
N TRP A 400 -3.50 -10.32 -19.41
CA TRP A 400 -4.19 -10.42 -20.71
C TRP A 400 -4.43 -9.06 -21.36
N PHE A 401 -4.71 -8.03 -20.57
CA PHE A 401 -4.80 -6.67 -21.06
C PHE A 401 -3.47 -6.23 -21.71
N ASN A 402 -2.35 -6.45 -21.03
CA ASN A 402 -1.02 -6.09 -21.55
C ASN A 402 -0.64 -6.92 -22.78
N ILE A 403 -1.00 -8.21 -22.85
CA ILE A 403 -0.85 -9.03 -24.06
C ILE A 403 -1.66 -8.43 -25.21
N GLY A 404 -2.89 -7.97 -24.95
CA GLY A 404 -3.73 -7.31 -25.94
C GLY A 404 -3.11 -6.03 -26.50
N GLN A 405 -2.48 -5.22 -25.64
CA GLN A 405 -1.74 -4.02 -26.07
C GLN A 405 -0.55 -4.38 -26.95
N VAL A 406 0.23 -5.39 -26.57
CA VAL A 406 1.36 -5.87 -27.36
C VAL A 406 0.89 -6.43 -28.70
N ALA A 407 -0.22 -7.16 -28.74
CA ALA A 407 -0.81 -7.67 -29.98
C ALA A 407 -1.24 -6.55 -30.93
N ILE A 408 -1.84 -5.47 -30.41
CA ILE A 408 -2.13 -4.27 -31.20
C ILE A 408 -0.86 -3.64 -31.74
N GLY A 409 0.20 -3.54 -30.92
CA GLY A 409 1.49 -3.00 -31.34
C GLY A 409 2.18 -3.82 -32.43
N ILE A 410 2.00 -5.14 -32.44
CA ILE A 410 2.44 -6.05 -33.52
C ILE A 410 1.58 -5.87 -34.78
N GLY A 411 0.33 -5.42 -34.63
CA GLY A 411 -0.64 -5.24 -35.71
C GLY A 411 -1.70 -6.33 -35.81
N ASP A 412 -1.65 -7.34 -34.93
CA ASP A 412 -2.68 -8.39 -34.87
C ASP A 412 -3.89 -7.92 -34.05
N LEU A 413 -4.81 -7.26 -34.76
CA LEU A 413 -6.07 -6.79 -34.17
C LEU A 413 -7.00 -7.94 -33.73
N GLY A 414 -6.84 -9.14 -34.30
CA GLY A 414 -7.63 -10.32 -33.96
C GLY A 414 -7.26 -10.86 -32.59
N LEU A 415 -5.95 -11.05 -32.36
CA LEU A 415 -5.42 -11.47 -31.07
C LEU A 415 -5.67 -10.41 -29.98
N GLY A 416 -5.48 -9.12 -30.30
CA GLY A 416 -5.78 -8.03 -29.36
C GLY A 416 -7.24 -8.04 -28.91
N TYR A 417 -8.17 -8.25 -29.85
CA TYR A 417 -9.59 -8.35 -29.57
C TYR A 417 -9.96 -9.51 -28.64
N GLN A 418 -9.38 -10.70 -28.89
CA GLN A 418 -9.59 -11.87 -28.04
C GLN A 418 -9.01 -11.67 -26.64
N SER A 419 -7.82 -11.09 -26.55
CA SER A 419 -7.12 -10.85 -25.28
C SER A 419 -7.91 -9.91 -24.37
N PHE A 420 -8.45 -8.81 -24.89
CA PHE A 420 -9.32 -7.93 -24.10
C PHE A 420 -10.64 -8.59 -23.68
N LYS A 421 -11.22 -9.44 -24.53
CA LYS A 421 -12.42 -10.22 -24.14
C LYS A 421 -12.12 -11.20 -23.02
N ILE A 422 -10.95 -11.85 -23.04
CA ILE A 422 -10.50 -12.73 -21.96
C ILE A 422 -10.30 -11.91 -20.68
N ALA A 423 -9.63 -10.77 -20.75
CA ALA A 423 -9.44 -9.88 -19.60
C ALA A 423 -10.80 -9.49 -18.96
N LEU A 424 -11.79 -9.12 -19.77
CA LEU A 424 -13.15 -8.80 -19.31
C LEU A 424 -13.93 -10.00 -18.75
N SER A 425 -13.63 -11.22 -19.22
CA SER A 425 -14.25 -12.44 -18.67
C SER A 425 -13.74 -12.78 -17.28
N ILE A 426 -12.49 -12.39 -16.99
CA ILE A 426 -11.84 -12.58 -15.68
C ILE A 426 -12.25 -11.44 -14.73
N ASP A 427 -12.05 -10.18 -15.16
CA ASP A 427 -12.49 -9.00 -14.43
C ASP A 427 -13.51 -8.19 -15.25
N GLY A 428 -14.79 -8.36 -14.91
CA GLY A 428 -15.89 -7.61 -15.51
C GLY A 428 -15.90 -6.11 -15.16
N LYS A 429 -14.99 -5.64 -14.29
CA LYS A 429 -14.85 -4.22 -13.91
C LYS A 429 -13.63 -3.54 -14.52
N HIS A 430 -12.90 -4.22 -15.40
CA HIS A 430 -11.67 -3.69 -15.96
C HIS A 430 -11.93 -2.64 -17.06
N ALA A 431 -11.88 -1.36 -16.69
CA ALA A 431 -12.31 -0.24 -17.53
C ALA A 431 -11.42 0.00 -18.76
N GLU A 432 -10.11 -0.23 -18.67
CA GLU A 432 -9.15 0.01 -19.75
C GLU A 432 -9.38 -0.94 -20.94
N SER A 433 -9.70 -2.22 -20.65
CA SER A 433 -10.09 -3.21 -21.66
C SER A 433 -11.37 -2.82 -22.39
N PHE A 434 -12.39 -2.30 -21.69
CA PHE A 434 -13.60 -1.79 -22.36
C PHE A 434 -13.29 -0.64 -23.33
N ASN A 435 -12.43 0.30 -22.93
CA ASN A 435 -12.03 1.42 -23.80
C ASN A 435 -11.32 0.91 -25.06
N ASN A 436 -10.32 0.03 -24.91
CA ASN A 436 -9.58 -0.51 -26.06
C ASN A 436 -10.45 -1.40 -26.95
N LEU A 437 -11.37 -2.17 -26.38
CA LEU A 437 -12.36 -2.92 -27.13
C LEU A 437 -13.29 -1.98 -27.92
N GLY A 438 -13.71 -0.86 -27.33
CA GLY A 438 -14.47 0.19 -28.00
C GLY A 438 -13.74 0.77 -29.21
N VAL A 439 -12.43 1.02 -29.09
CA VAL A 439 -11.58 1.47 -30.21
C VAL A 439 -11.48 0.41 -31.31
N LEU A 440 -11.30 -0.87 -30.95
CA LEU A 440 -11.26 -1.98 -31.92
C LEU A 440 -12.60 -2.19 -32.63
N GLU A 441 -13.73 -2.10 -31.92
CA GLU A 441 -15.07 -2.20 -32.52
C GLU A 441 -15.35 -1.04 -33.48
N LEU A 442 -14.90 0.17 -33.14
CA LEU A 442 -14.99 1.32 -34.03
C LEU A 442 -14.19 1.08 -35.32
N LYS A 443 -12.97 0.52 -35.22
CA LYS A 443 -12.17 0.13 -36.39
C LYS A 443 -12.84 -0.94 -37.25
N LYS A 444 -13.64 -1.84 -36.64
CA LYS A 444 -14.44 -2.85 -37.36
C LYS A 444 -15.72 -2.27 -37.99
N GLY A 445 -16.13 -1.05 -37.63
CA GLY A 445 -17.36 -0.40 -38.09
C GLY A 445 -18.57 -0.58 -37.17
N ASN A 446 -18.42 -1.26 -36.03
CA ASN A 446 -19.50 -1.51 -35.07
C ASN A 446 -19.66 -0.32 -34.11
N VAL A 447 -20.31 0.73 -34.60
CA VAL A 447 -20.50 2.02 -33.88
C VAL A 447 -21.26 1.85 -32.56
N ASP A 448 -22.38 1.12 -32.55
CA ASP A 448 -23.24 1.00 -31.37
C ASP A 448 -22.56 0.26 -30.21
N GLN A 449 -21.85 -0.82 -30.53
CA GLN A 449 -21.07 -1.57 -29.53
C GLN A 449 -19.93 -0.72 -28.98
N SER A 450 -19.27 0.07 -29.84
CA SER A 450 -18.23 1.00 -29.42
C SER A 450 -18.76 2.06 -28.44
N ARG A 451 -19.91 2.69 -28.75
CA ARG A 451 -20.57 3.68 -27.87
C ARG A 451 -20.89 3.07 -26.50
N ASN A 452 -21.45 1.86 -26.46
CA ASN A 452 -21.75 1.15 -25.22
C ASN A 452 -20.48 0.87 -24.41
N ASN A 453 -19.41 0.40 -25.05
CA ASN A 453 -18.13 0.11 -24.39
C ASN A 453 -17.47 1.36 -23.80
N PHE A 454 -17.52 2.51 -24.49
CA PHE A 454 -17.01 3.77 -23.93
C PHE A 454 -17.84 4.23 -22.74
N GLN A 455 -19.17 4.11 -22.80
CA GLN A 455 -20.05 4.46 -21.69
C GLN A 455 -19.85 3.55 -20.47
N THR A 456 -19.66 2.23 -20.66
CA THR A 456 -19.37 1.30 -19.55
C THR A 456 -18.00 1.58 -18.95
N SER A 457 -16.98 1.80 -19.79
CA SER A 457 -15.63 2.15 -19.33
C SER A 457 -15.63 3.43 -18.48
N TYR A 458 -16.32 4.48 -18.93
CA TYR A 458 -16.45 5.73 -18.18
C TYR A 458 -17.19 5.55 -16.84
N LYS A 459 -18.26 4.76 -16.80
CA LYS A 459 -18.98 4.45 -15.55
C LYS A 459 -18.12 3.67 -14.54
N LEU A 460 -17.25 2.79 -15.03
CA LEU A 460 -16.35 2.01 -14.17
C LEU A 460 -15.19 2.86 -13.65
N ALA A 461 -14.68 3.78 -14.47
CA ALA A 461 -13.54 4.62 -14.13
C ALA A 461 -13.73 6.05 -14.63
N GLU A 462 -14.41 6.87 -13.83
CA GLU A 462 -14.71 8.27 -14.16
C GLU A 462 -13.46 9.16 -14.25
N HIS A 463 -12.35 8.72 -13.63
CA HIS A 463 -11.07 9.43 -13.60
C HIS A 463 -10.25 9.28 -14.89
N MET A 464 -10.57 8.31 -15.74
CA MET A 464 -9.91 8.10 -17.02
C MET A 464 -10.44 9.10 -18.05
N TYR A 465 -9.54 9.77 -18.78
CA TYR A 465 -9.93 10.79 -19.75
C TYR A 465 -10.21 10.19 -21.14
N GLU A 466 -9.62 9.03 -21.42
CA GLU A 466 -9.62 8.33 -22.71
C GLU A 466 -11.03 7.88 -23.13
N PRO A 467 -11.85 7.24 -22.26
CA PRO A 467 -13.20 6.84 -22.65
C PRO A 467 -14.11 8.04 -22.94
N ALA A 468 -13.96 9.12 -22.14
CA ALA A 468 -14.71 10.36 -22.34
C ALA A 468 -14.31 11.05 -23.65
N PHE A 469 -13.01 11.12 -23.95
CA PHE A 469 -12.52 11.68 -25.21
C PHE A 469 -12.97 10.84 -26.42
N ASN A 470 -12.77 9.52 -26.37
CA ASN A 470 -13.13 8.62 -27.47
C ASN A 470 -14.65 8.62 -27.73
N GLY A 471 -15.46 8.60 -26.67
CA GLY A 471 -16.91 8.74 -26.78
C GLY A 471 -17.34 10.10 -27.34
N GLY A 472 -16.70 11.19 -26.91
CA GLY A 472 -16.97 12.53 -27.41
C GLY A 472 -16.62 12.69 -28.90
N LEU A 473 -15.51 12.10 -29.33
CA LEU A 473 -15.09 12.08 -30.74
C LEU A 473 -16.01 11.20 -31.60
N LEU A 474 -16.50 10.07 -31.08
CA LEU A 474 -17.51 9.26 -31.75
C LEU A 474 -18.83 10.01 -31.92
N ALA A 475 -19.32 10.66 -30.86
CA ALA A 475 -20.55 11.47 -30.89
C ALA A 475 -20.44 12.63 -31.88
N PHE A 476 -19.28 13.30 -31.94
CA PHE A 476 -19.01 14.35 -32.93
C PHE A 476 -19.14 13.84 -34.36
N LYS A 477 -18.57 12.65 -34.65
CA LYS A 477 -18.68 12.02 -35.98
C LYS A 477 -20.11 11.61 -36.35
N LEU A 478 -20.94 11.30 -35.37
CA LEU A 478 -22.35 10.96 -35.58
C LEU A 478 -23.27 12.18 -35.71
N GLY A 479 -22.78 13.38 -35.37
CA GLY A 479 -23.57 14.62 -35.35
C GLY A 479 -24.26 14.92 -34.01
N ASP A 480 -24.05 14.08 -32.98
CA ASP A 480 -24.56 14.28 -31.62
C ASP A 480 -23.68 15.33 -30.87
N PHE A 481 -23.76 16.59 -31.28
CA PHE A 481 -22.88 17.66 -30.76
C PHE A 481 -23.06 17.94 -29.27
N GLN A 482 -24.26 17.77 -28.73
CA GLN A 482 -24.54 18.02 -27.31
C GLN A 482 -23.85 17.00 -26.40
N GLU A 483 -23.99 15.70 -26.70
CA GLU A 483 -23.29 14.65 -25.94
C GLU A 483 -21.78 14.78 -26.10
N SER A 484 -21.30 15.11 -27.31
CA SER A 484 -19.89 15.36 -27.57
C SER A 484 -19.33 16.48 -26.68
N PHE A 485 -20.07 17.57 -26.50
CA PHE A 485 -19.67 18.68 -25.64
C PHE A 485 -19.59 18.28 -24.16
N ASP A 486 -20.58 17.53 -23.67
CA ASP A 486 -20.59 17.07 -22.27
C ASP A 486 -19.45 16.12 -21.98
N LEU A 487 -19.16 15.19 -22.90
CA LEU A 487 -18.05 14.24 -22.79
C LEU A 487 -16.68 14.93 -22.92
N ALA A 488 -16.53 15.89 -23.83
CA ALA A 488 -15.30 16.67 -23.96
C ALA A 488 -15.04 17.52 -22.70
N LYS A 489 -16.08 18.10 -22.10
CA LYS A 489 -15.99 18.82 -20.82
C LYS A 489 -15.55 17.90 -19.68
N LYS A 490 -16.10 16.69 -19.60
CA LYS A 490 -15.69 15.66 -18.62
C LYS A 490 -14.24 15.23 -18.83
N SER A 491 -13.82 15.01 -20.08
CA SER A 491 -12.43 14.69 -20.42
C SER A 491 -11.45 15.78 -19.92
N LEU A 492 -11.78 17.05 -20.12
CA LEU A 492 -10.98 18.19 -19.63
C LEU A 492 -11.00 18.34 -18.10
N GLN A 493 -12.01 17.81 -17.40
CA GLN A 493 -11.99 17.76 -15.93
C GLN A 493 -10.95 16.75 -15.43
N CYS A 494 -10.83 15.61 -16.10
CA CYS A 494 -9.87 14.56 -15.74
C CYS A 494 -8.45 14.93 -16.19
N TYR A 495 -8.28 15.41 -17.42
CA TYR A 495 -7.00 15.85 -17.97
C TYR A 495 -7.12 17.26 -18.57
N PRO A 496 -6.84 18.32 -17.77
CA PRO A 496 -7.02 19.72 -18.19
C PRO A 496 -6.11 20.17 -19.34
N ASP A 497 -4.93 19.57 -19.49
CA ASP A 497 -3.93 19.97 -20.49
C ASP A 497 -4.05 19.17 -21.79
N HIS A 498 -5.12 18.39 -21.99
CA HIS A 498 -5.31 17.58 -23.20
C HIS A 498 -5.52 18.43 -24.44
N ALA A 499 -4.56 18.42 -25.37
CA ALA A 499 -4.62 19.21 -26.60
C ALA A 499 -5.83 18.86 -27.47
N ASP A 500 -6.08 17.57 -27.72
CA ASP A 500 -7.15 17.14 -28.63
C ASP A 500 -8.55 17.41 -28.05
N SER A 501 -8.74 17.29 -26.73
CA SER A 501 -10.01 17.69 -26.10
C SER A 501 -10.23 19.20 -26.19
N HIS A 502 -9.19 20.02 -26.09
CA HIS A 502 -9.30 21.47 -26.32
C HIS A 502 -9.65 21.79 -27.76
N GLU A 503 -9.08 21.07 -28.73
CA GLU A 503 -9.42 21.24 -30.14
C GLU A 503 -10.87 20.85 -30.42
N LEU A 504 -11.30 19.68 -29.97
CA LEU A 504 -12.69 19.23 -30.08
C LEU A 504 -13.66 20.24 -29.45
N MET A 505 -13.31 20.77 -28.27
CA MET A 505 -14.10 21.79 -27.59
C MET A 505 -14.18 23.10 -28.38
N LYS A 506 -13.11 23.51 -29.08
CA LYS A 506 -13.12 24.69 -29.96
C LYS A 506 -14.02 24.46 -31.17
N GLN A 507 -13.92 23.30 -31.83
CA GLN A 507 -14.76 22.93 -32.97
C GLN A 507 -16.25 22.94 -32.58
N LEU A 508 -16.61 22.32 -31.46
CA LEU A 508 -17.98 22.30 -30.94
C LEU A 508 -18.51 23.71 -30.64
N LYS A 509 -17.70 24.58 -30.02
CA LYS A 509 -18.08 25.98 -29.77
C LYS A 509 -18.32 26.75 -31.06
N GLN A 510 -17.52 26.52 -32.10
CA GLN A 510 -17.74 27.12 -33.42
C GLN A 510 -19.07 26.65 -34.02
N HIS A 511 -19.37 25.35 -33.95
CA HIS A 511 -20.67 24.80 -34.39
C HIS A 511 -21.85 25.41 -33.64
N PHE A 512 -21.77 25.55 -32.31
CA PHE A 512 -22.83 26.19 -31.52
C PHE A 512 -22.97 27.70 -31.75
N SER A 513 -21.93 28.36 -32.26
CA SER A 513 -22.03 29.79 -32.63
C SER A 513 -22.57 30.02 -34.04
N MET A 514 -22.55 28.99 -34.90
CA MET A 514 -23.05 29.05 -36.28
C MET A 514 -24.53 28.63 -36.39
N LEU A 515 -25.06 27.94 -35.38
CA LEU A 515 -26.49 27.62 -35.20
C LEU A 515 -27.18 28.77 -34.45
#